data_AF-A0A8B6GAQ9-F1
#
_entry.id   AF-A0A8B6GAQ9-F1
#
_cell.length_a   1.000
_cell.length_b   1.000
_cell.length_c   1.000
_cell.angle_alpha   90.00
_cell.angle_beta   90.00
_cell.angle_gamma   90.00
#
_symmetry.space_group_name_H-M   'P 1'
#
loop_
_entity.id
_entity.type
_entity.pdbx_description
1 polymer ?
#
loop_
_entity_poly.entity_id
_entity_poly.type
_entity_poly.pdbx_seq_one_letter_code
_entity_poly.pdbx_strand_id
1 'polypeptide(L)'
;MIDVIGHPCIQRHLNRIWYNEQTCLTIDTSAAAAKWRDWLENACCCCVNGHDPFFRAWFSPLMTFFIHYMFVMGVIVGFSAFLMTDLRIISSFYDIGIYEWLLYLWLIADFLEEFVLPNLIRRNYFRSRKHTCMFKFKRFFSNVWNLLAYLSYGVILIAVCMRIVNSSDFHRMTLRLYSLGLFLMYMRFLQCMIVQSYFGPKIIMIGEMLLELIKFAWILIVFMMCTGVLYHANMYPSHYDMWSTKGVQYWRIWKIVSLPYWQIYGELFLEEIQGQNNANGTCTFVRTEWENNPEIERCVEYDWAVLIIAAIYLLITNLLLVNLIIALFTSRFEEVQKDSDRLWKFWRYSIIMKYRNRDPVPLNLLFLPWKLIRTHCMCNRKNQ
;
A
#
# COMPACT_ATOMS: atom_id res chain seq x y z
N MET A 1 2.69 25.35 -12.27
CA MET A 1 1.48 24.59 -12.68
C MET A 1 0.57 24.34 -11.48
N ILE A 2 1.09 23.83 -10.37
CA ILE A 2 0.33 23.56 -9.14
C ILE A 2 -0.46 24.81 -8.68
N ASP A 3 0.18 25.98 -8.67
CA ASP A 3 -0.41 27.25 -8.19
C ASP A 3 -1.61 27.71 -9.04
N VAL A 4 -1.58 27.45 -10.36
CA VAL A 4 -2.71 27.70 -11.26
C VAL A 4 -3.90 26.80 -10.88
N ILE A 5 -3.65 25.53 -10.59
CA ILE A 5 -4.70 24.57 -10.17
C ILE A 5 -5.20 24.90 -8.75
N GLY A 6 -4.37 25.52 -7.90
CA GLY A 6 -4.76 26.03 -6.59
C GLY A 6 -5.70 27.24 -6.61
N HIS A 7 -5.84 27.93 -7.75
CA HIS A 7 -6.61 29.18 -7.83
C HIS A 7 -8.13 28.97 -7.57
N PRO A 8 -8.79 29.84 -6.77
CA PRO A 8 -10.19 29.65 -6.36
C PRO A 8 -11.19 29.46 -7.52
N CYS A 9 -11.02 30.16 -8.64
CA CYS A 9 -11.90 30.01 -9.81
C CYS A 9 -11.80 28.60 -10.44
N ILE A 10 -10.61 28.01 -10.45
CA ILE A 10 -10.39 26.65 -10.97
C ILE A 10 -10.94 25.62 -9.99
N GLN A 11 -10.77 25.81 -8.68
CA GLN A 11 -11.42 24.95 -7.67
C GLN A 11 -12.96 25.01 -7.74
N ARG A 12 -13.56 26.18 -8.00
CA ARG A 12 -15.01 26.31 -8.26
C ARG A 12 -15.44 25.56 -9.53
N HIS A 13 -14.67 25.63 -10.61
CA HIS A 13 -14.94 24.87 -11.85
C HIS A 13 -14.82 23.35 -11.62
N LEU A 14 -13.82 22.90 -10.86
CA LEU A 14 -13.64 21.49 -10.51
C LEU A 14 -14.76 20.96 -9.60
N ASN A 15 -15.27 21.78 -8.67
CA ASN A 15 -16.48 21.45 -7.90
C ASN A 15 -17.70 21.24 -8.83
N ARG A 16 -17.90 22.08 -9.84
CA ARG A 16 -18.99 21.88 -10.82
C ARG A 16 -18.84 20.56 -11.58
N ILE A 17 -17.64 20.20 -12.04
CA ILE A 17 -17.40 18.91 -12.70
C ILE A 17 -17.70 17.74 -11.75
N TRP A 18 -17.27 17.83 -10.49
CA TRP A 18 -17.43 16.79 -9.48
C TRP A 18 -18.90 16.49 -9.12
N TYR A 19 -19.75 17.51 -9.12
CA TYR A 19 -21.20 17.42 -8.91
C TYR A 19 -22.03 17.44 -10.21
N ASN A 20 -21.44 17.05 -11.35
CA ASN A 20 -22.14 16.94 -12.65
C ASN A 20 -22.95 18.19 -13.05
N GLU A 21 -22.34 19.36 -12.84
CA GLU A 21 -22.85 20.71 -13.07
C GLU A 21 -24.09 21.12 -12.24
N GLN A 22 -24.48 20.33 -11.23
CA GLN A 22 -25.54 20.67 -10.27
C GLN A 22 -25.10 21.80 -9.33
N THR A 23 -25.52 23.03 -9.63
CA THR A 23 -25.11 24.26 -8.93
C THR A 23 -25.51 24.30 -7.46
N CYS A 24 -26.68 23.75 -7.11
CA CYS A 24 -27.24 23.71 -5.76
C CYS A 24 -26.28 23.11 -4.71
N LEU A 25 -25.49 22.12 -5.13
CA LEU A 25 -24.61 21.34 -4.25
C LEU A 25 -23.25 22.01 -4.01
N THR A 26 -23.02 23.23 -4.51
CA THR A 26 -21.72 23.92 -4.42
C THR A 26 -21.54 24.78 -3.17
N ILE A 27 -22.52 24.78 -2.24
CA ILE A 27 -22.51 25.58 -1.01
C ILE A 27 -21.69 24.86 0.09
N ASP A 28 -20.50 25.40 0.34
CA ASP A 28 -19.61 25.21 1.50
C ASP A 28 -19.37 23.79 2.02
N THR A 29 -18.17 23.28 1.68
CA THR A 29 -17.62 21.95 2.00
C THR A 29 -16.86 21.92 3.34
N SER A 30 -17.21 22.77 4.30
CA SER A 30 -16.59 22.83 5.64
C SER A 30 -17.15 21.78 6.61
N ALA A 31 -18.36 21.27 6.38
CA ALA A 31 -19.05 20.31 7.23
C ALA A 31 -19.35 18.98 6.48
N ALA A 32 -18.31 18.18 6.23
CA ALA A 32 -18.39 16.98 5.39
C ALA A 32 -19.27 15.83 5.94
N ALA A 33 -19.60 15.82 7.24
CA ALA A 33 -20.39 14.76 7.87
C ALA A 33 -21.91 15.01 7.89
N ALA A 34 -22.35 16.28 7.93
CA ALA A 34 -23.76 16.61 8.16
C ALA A 34 -24.63 16.56 6.88
N LYS A 35 -24.05 16.82 5.71
CA LYS A 35 -24.77 17.15 4.48
C LYS A 35 -25.22 15.98 3.59
N TRP A 36 -25.09 14.72 4.01
CA TRP A 36 -25.52 13.59 3.15
C TRP A 36 -27.04 13.51 2.98
N ARG A 37 -27.80 13.82 4.02
CA ARG A 37 -29.26 13.94 3.94
C ARG A 37 -29.65 15.12 3.04
N ASP A 38 -29.09 16.29 3.32
CA ASP A 38 -29.28 17.51 2.53
C ASP A 38 -28.91 17.30 1.05
N TRP A 39 -27.87 16.51 0.76
CA TRP A 39 -27.46 16.16 -0.61
C TRP A 39 -28.54 15.35 -1.32
N LEU A 40 -29.11 14.33 -0.67
CA LEU A 40 -30.20 13.53 -1.23
C LEU A 40 -31.47 14.38 -1.46
N GLU A 41 -31.87 15.17 -0.47
CA GLU A 41 -33.06 16.02 -0.55
C GLU A 41 -32.91 17.10 -1.64
N ASN A 42 -31.75 17.78 -1.73
CA ASN A 42 -31.51 18.78 -2.79
C ASN A 42 -31.25 18.16 -4.17
N ALA A 43 -30.70 16.94 -4.26
CA ALA A 43 -30.52 16.23 -5.53
C ALA A 43 -31.86 15.88 -6.21
N CYS A 44 -32.93 15.70 -5.43
CA CYS A 44 -34.29 15.56 -5.96
C CYS A 44 -34.88 16.90 -6.45
N CYS A 45 -34.55 18.03 -5.80
CA CYS A 45 -35.16 19.32 -6.12
C CYS A 45 -34.57 20.05 -7.35
N CYS A 46 -33.31 19.81 -7.72
CA CYS A 46 -32.61 20.65 -8.71
C CYS A 46 -32.82 20.23 -10.17
N CYS A 47 -34.06 20.39 -10.65
CA CYS A 47 -34.45 20.24 -12.05
C CYS A 47 -33.80 21.29 -12.97
N VAL A 48 -32.91 20.85 -13.86
CA VAL A 48 -32.37 21.69 -14.95
C VAL A 48 -32.43 20.89 -16.27
N ASN A 49 -33.18 21.41 -17.24
CA ASN A 49 -33.32 20.89 -18.61
C ASN A 49 -33.99 19.50 -18.74
N GLY A 50 -35.19 19.31 -18.16
CA GLY A 50 -36.16 18.30 -18.60
C GLY A 50 -35.77 16.81 -18.49
N HIS A 51 -34.68 16.50 -17.80
CA HIS A 51 -34.21 15.14 -17.52
C HIS A 51 -34.18 14.93 -16.00
N ASP A 52 -34.52 13.72 -15.56
CA ASP A 52 -34.62 13.35 -14.15
C ASP A 52 -33.37 13.76 -13.35
N PRO A 53 -33.51 14.63 -12.32
CA PRO A 53 -32.36 15.16 -11.60
C PRO A 53 -31.65 14.05 -10.80
N PHE A 54 -32.39 13.03 -10.37
CA PHE A 54 -31.88 11.82 -9.72
C PHE A 54 -30.85 11.07 -10.58
N PHE A 55 -31.16 10.77 -11.85
CA PHE A 55 -30.20 10.09 -12.73
C PHE A 55 -28.93 10.93 -12.96
N ARG A 56 -29.06 12.27 -13.08
CA ARG A 56 -27.89 13.14 -13.23
C ARG A 56 -27.02 13.21 -11.96
N ALA A 57 -27.64 13.13 -10.78
CA ALA A 57 -26.93 13.02 -9.50
C ALA A 57 -26.25 11.65 -9.34
N TRP A 58 -26.93 10.55 -9.70
CA TRP A 58 -26.42 9.18 -9.61
C TRP A 58 -25.21 8.94 -10.52
N PHE A 59 -25.23 9.46 -11.75
CA PHE A 59 -24.09 9.43 -12.67
C PHE A 59 -23.07 10.56 -12.42
N SER A 60 -23.06 11.18 -11.24
CA SER A 60 -22.02 12.17 -10.89
C SER A 60 -20.67 11.50 -10.57
N PRO A 61 -19.53 12.14 -10.88
CA PRO A 61 -18.20 11.61 -10.53
C PRO A 61 -18.03 11.34 -9.03
N LEU A 62 -18.68 12.15 -8.17
CA LEU A 62 -18.82 11.93 -6.73
C LEU A 62 -19.43 10.55 -6.41
N MET A 63 -20.61 10.24 -6.96
CA MET A 63 -21.32 8.99 -6.67
C MET A 63 -20.59 7.79 -7.24
N THR A 64 -20.08 7.88 -8.47
CA THR A 64 -19.22 6.84 -9.06
C THR A 64 -17.98 6.53 -8.20
N PHE A 65 -17.36 7.56 -7.62
CA PHE A 65 -16.25 7.40 -6.68
C PHE A 65 -16.68 6.66 -5.40
N PHE A 66 -17.77 7.09 -4.74
CA PHE A 66 -18.24 6.43 -3.52
C PHE A 66 -18.69 4.98 -3.76
N ILE A 67 -19.46 4.72 -4.81
CA ILE A 67 -19.90 3.37 -5.18
C ILE A 67 -18.69 2.46 -5.45
N HIS A 68 -17.68 2.94 -6.17
CA HIS A 68 -16.43 2.19 -6.39
C HIS A 68 -15.74 1.83 -5.07
N TYR A 69 -15.51 2.80 -4.17
CA TYR A 69 -14.83 2.51 -2.89
C TYR A 69 -15.68 1.70 -1.90
N MET A 70 -17.01 1.76 -1.97
CA MET A 70 -17.88 0.82 -1.25
C MET A 70 -17.70 -0.62 -1.74
N PHE A 71 -17.61 -0.85 -3.06
CA PHE A 71 -17.26 -2.17 -3.60
C PHE A 71 -15.83 -2.60 -3.22
N VAL A 72 -14.84 -1.70 -3.24
CA VAL A 72 -13.47 -2.00 -2.77
C VAL A 72 -13.48 -2.44 -1.30
N MET A 73 -14.21 -1.73 -0.43
CA MET A 73 -14.34 -2.10 0.99
C MET A 73 -14.97 -3.49 1.16
N GLY A 74 -16.06 -3.77 0.43
CA GLY A 74 -16.71 -5.09 0.45
C GLY A 74 -15.79 -6.22 0.00
N VAL A 75 -14.98 -5.99 -1.04
CA VAL A 75 -13.99 -6.97 -1.53
C VAL A 75 -12.86 -7.17 -0.53
N ILE A 76 -12.38 -6.11 0.15
CA ILE A 76 -11.35 -6.23 1.20
C ILE A 76 -11.87 -7.04 2.40
N VAL A 77 -13.12 -6.83 2.82
CA VAL A 77 -13.76 -7.63 3.88
C VAL A 77 -13.94 -9.09 3.45
N GLY A 78 -14.41 -9.34 2.22
CA GLY A 78 -14.54 -10.69 1.66
C GLY A 78 -13.20 -11.42 1.52
N PHE A 79 -12.13 -10.71 1.13
CA PHE A 79 -10.78 -11.26 1.03
C PHE A 79 -10.19 -11.56 2.41
N SER A 80 -10.46 -10.72 3.41
CA SER A 80 -10.07 -10.98 4.81
C SER A 80 -10.78 -12.22 5.37
N ALA A 81 -12.08 -12.39 5.09
CA ALA A 81 -12.82 -13.59 5.47
C ALA A 81 -12.27 -14.84 4.77
N PHE A 82 -12.09 -14.80 3.45
CA PHE A 82 -11.49 -15.89 2.67
C PHE A 82 -10.12 -16.34 3.22
N LEU A 83 -9.25 -15.39 3.58
CA LEU A 83 -7.92 -15.69 4.14
C LEU A 83 -7.99 -16.35 5.52
N MET A 84 -9.09 -16.17 6.27
CA MET A 84 -9.32 -16.78 7.57
C MET A 84 -10.04 -18.14 7.51
N THR A 85 -10.90 -18.40 6.51
CA THR A 85 -11.80 -19.58 6.50
C THR A 85 -11.62 -20.55 5.34
N ASP A 86 -11.29 -20.06 4.15
CA ASP A 86 -11.55 -20.78 2.88
C ASP A 86 -10.28 -21.29 2.19
N LEU A 87 -9.10 -21.00 2.75
CA LEU A 87 -7.81 -21.28 2.13
C LEU A 87 -7.43 -22.77 2.26
N ARG A 88 -8.17 -23.64 1.56
CA ARG A 88 -7.95 -25.09 1.47
C ARG A 88 -7.04 -25.44 0.30
N ILE A 89 -6.42 -26.63 0.38
CA ILE A 89 -5.70 -27.26 -0.74
C ILE A 89 -6.73 -27.56 -1.84
N ILE A 90 -6.44 -27.22 -3.09
CA ILE A 90 -7.37 -27.41 -4.21
C ILE A 90 -7.31 -28.88 -4.63
N SER A 91 -8.40 -29.63 -4.46
CA SER A 91 -8.55 -30.97 -5.02
C SER A 91 -9.33 -30.95 -6.35
N SER A 92 -10.23 -29.97 -6.50
CA SER A 92 -11.12 -29.81 -7.65
C SER A 92 -11.47 -28.33 -7.87
N PHE A 93 -11.85 -27.96 -9.09
CA PHE A 93 -12.35 -26.61 -9.41
C PHE A 93 -13.63 -26.23 -8.64
N TYR A 94 -14.34 -27.22 -8.09
CA TYR A 94 -15.51 -27.00 -7.23
C TYR A 94 -15.16 -26.61 -5.78
N ASP A 95 -13.88 -26.69 -5.37
CA ASP A 95 -13.41 -26.25 -4.04
C ASP A 95 -13.23 -24.72 -3.95
N ILE A 96 -13.42 -23.99 -5.06
CA ILE A 96 -13.19 -22.55 -5.16
C ILE A 96 -14.38 -21.78 -4.54
N GLY A 97 -14.15 -21.18 -3.37
CA GLY A 97 -15.16 -20.45 -2.61
C GLY A 97 -15.75 -19.23 -3.34
N ILE A 98 -16.96 -18.82 -2.98
CA ILE A 98 -17.65 -17.69 -3.63
C ILE A 98 -16.90 -16.35 -3.45
N TYR A 99 -16.24 -16.16 -2.31
CA TYR A 99 -15.40 -14.98 -2.04
C TYR A 99 -14.14 -14.94 -2.91
N GLU A 100 -13.59 -16.10 -3.25
CA GLU A 100 -12.43 -16.24 -4.13
C GLU A 100 -12.78 -15.88 -5.57
N TRP A 101 -13.90 -16.41 -6.09
CA TRP A 101 -14.43 -16.01 -7.40
C TRP A 101 -14.72 -14.50 -7.49
N LEU A 102 -15.30 -13.92 -6.43
CA LEU A 102 -15.57 -12.48 -6.34
C LEU A 102 -14.28 -11.66 -6.33
N LEU A 103 -13.25 -12.10 -5.60
CA LEU A 103 -11.93 -11.46 -5.58
C LEU A 103 -11.26 -11.47 -6.96
N TYR A 104 -11.25 -12.62 -7.66
CA TYR A 104 -10.66 -12.73 -9.00
C TYR A 104 -11.42 -11.88 -10.03
N LEU A 105 -12.75 -11.91 -10.01
CA LEU A 105 -13.59 -11.08 -10.88
C LEU A 105 -13.31 -9.59 -10.66
N TRP A 106 -13.27 -9.15 -9.40
CA TRP A 106 -12.97 -7.76 -9.05
C TRP A 106 -11.54 -7.35 -9.46
N LEU A 107 -10.54 -8.20 -9.20
CA LEU A 107 -9.14 -7.90 -9.55
C LEU A 107 -8.96 -7.77 -11.07
N ILE A 108 -9.60 -8.63 -11.87
CA ILE A 108 -9.62 -8.52 -13.33
C ILE A 108 -10.30 -7.22 -13.76
N ALA A 109 -11.48 -6.90 -13.19
CA ALA A 109 -12.24 -5.71 -13.51
C ALA A 109 -11.47 -4.40 -13.21
N ASP A 110 -10.76 -4.36 -12.08
CA ASP A 110 -9.96 -3.22 -11.63
C ASP A 110 -8.64 -3.09 -12.41
N PHE A 111 -7.98 -4.21 -12.74
CA PHE A 111 -6.80 -4.23 -13.61
C PHE A 111 -7.13 -3.72 -15.01
N LEU A 112 -8.27 -4.12 -15.60
CA LEU A 112 -8.73 -3.63 -16.89
C LEU A 112 -8.99 -2.11 -16.86
N GLU A 113 -9.61 -1.60 -15.79
CA GLU A 113 -9.92 -0.17 -15.65
C GLU A 113 -8.67 0.69 -15.39
N GLU A 114 -7.69 0.19 -14.63
CA GLU A 114 -6.50 0.95 -14.23
C GLU A 114 -5.36 0.85 -15.27
N PHE A 115 -5.19 -0.32 -15.92
CA PHE A 115 -4.10 -0.56 -16.86
C PHE A 115 -4.54 -0.52 -18.33
N VAL A 116 -5.60 -1.24 -18.70
CA VAL A 116 -5.95 -1.42 -20.13
C VAL A 116 -6.65 -0.18 -20.68
N LEU A 117 -7.69 0.32 -20.00
CA LEU A 117 -8.50 1.45 -20.50
C LEU A 117 -7.67 2.73 -20.73
N PRO A 118 -6.78 3.17 -19.80
CA PRO A 118 -5.97 4.38 -20.01
C PRO A 118 -4.93 4.20 -21.12
N ASN A 119 -4.36 3.00 -21.29
CA ASN A 119 -3.41 2.71 -22.36
C ASN A 119 -4.08 2.69 -23.74
N LEU A 120 -5.29 2.15 -23.87
CA LEU A 120 -6.06 2.16 -25.12
C LEU A 120 -6.50 3.58 -25.51
N ILE A 121 -7.09 4.34 -24.57
CA ILE A 121 -7.47 5.74 -24.81
C ILE A 121 -6.24 6.55 -25.23
N ARG A 122 -5.11 6.39 -24.53
CA ARG A 122 -3.87 7.11 -24.86
C ARG A 122 -3.27 6.67 -26.21
N ARG A 123 -3.35 5.40 -26.59
CA ARG A 123 -2.90 4.89 -27.90
C ARG A 123 -3.72 5.50 -29.04
N ASN A 124 -5.03 5.67 -28.85
CA ASN A 124 -5.93 6.20 -29.87
C ASN A 124 -5.85 7.74 -29.99
N TYR A 125 -5.68 8.46 -28.87
CA TYR A 125 -5.57 9.93 -28.90
C TYR A 125 -4.15 10.47 -29.17
N PHE A 126 -3.09 9.80 -28.69
CA PHE A 126 -1.70 10.29 -28.80
C PHE A 126 -0.87 9.48 -29.83
N ARG A 127 -1.36 9.38 -31.06
CA ARG A 127 -0.62 8.82 -32.22
C ARG A 127 0.65 9.63 -32.59
N SER A 128 0.76 10.87 -32.13
CA SER A 128 1.74 11.88 -32.60
C SER A 128 3.15 11.81 -31.98
N ARG A 129 3.37 11.25 -30.78
CA ARG A 129 4.71 11.22 -30.13
C ARG A 129 5.16 9.81 -29.72
N LYS A 130 6.17 9.28 -30.45
CA LYS A 130 6.93 8.07 -30.09
C LYS A 130 7.82 8.32 -28.86
N HIS A 131 7.23 8.41 -27.67
CA HIS A 131 8.01 8.43 -26.42
C HIS A 131 8.71 7.09 -26.20
N THR A 132 10.03 7.13 -25.97
CA THR A 132 10.90 6.00 -25.64
C THR A 132 10.31 5.16 -24.50
N CYS A 133 10.47 3.82 -24.55
CA CYS A 133 9.87 2.93 -23.55
C CYS A 133 10.26 3.31 -22.11
N MET A 134 11.52 3.70 -21.91
CA MET A 134 12.05 4.21 -20.63
C MET A 134 11.28 5.43 -20.06
N PHE A 135 10.80 6.36 -20.91
CA PHE A 135 9.96 7.49 -20.46
C PHE A 135 8.53 7.05 -20.08
N LYS A 136 8.02 5.96 -20.65
CA LYS A 136 6.75 5.36 -20.21
C LYS A 136 6.94 4.66 -18.86
N PHE A 137 8.01 3.87 -18.71
CA PHE A 137 8.37 3.17 -17.48
C PHE A 137 8.64 4.14 -16.32
N LYS A 138 9.48 5.17 -16.51
CA LYS A 138 9.75 6.18 -15.48
C LYS A 138 8.49 6.94 -15.03
N ARG A 139 7.53 7.18 -15.94
CA ARG A 139 6.23 7.77 -15.59
C ARG A 139 5.24 6.77 -14.97
N PHE A 140 5.38 5.47 -15.22
CA PHE A 140 4.58 4.40 -14.63
C PHE A 140 4.88 4.23 -13.13
N PHE A 141 6.17 4.25 -12.75
CA PHE A 141 6.62 4.21 -11.35
C PHE A 141 6.52 5.56 -10.61
N SER A 142 6.20 6.66 -11.31
CA SER A 142 6.21 8.03 -10.73
C SER A 142 5.07 8.32 -9.74
N ASN A 143 4.06 7.45 -9.64
CA ASN A 143 2.92 7.61 -8.74
C ASN A 143 2.90 6.46 -7.73
N VAL A 144 3.09 6.75 -6.44
CA VAL A 144 3.08 5.74 -5.36
C VAL A 144 1.78 4.92 -5.38
N TRP A 145 0.63 5.56 -5.56
CA TRP A 145 -0.69 4.89 -5.65
C TRP A 145 -0.80 3.90 -6.82
N ASN A 146 -0.18 4.20 -7.95
CA ASN A 146 -0.17 3.32 -9.11
C ASN A 146 0.79 2.15 -8.87
N LEU A 147 1.99 2.42 -8.37
CA LEU A 147 2.97 1.41 -7.97
C LEU A 147 2.37 0.41 -6.98
N LEU A 148 1.71 0.90 -5.94
CA LEU A 148 1.03 0.11 -4.93
C LEU A 148 -0.06 -0.81 -5.52
N ALA A 149 -0.87 -0.29 -6.46
CA ALA A 149 -1.84 -1.11 -7.18
C ALA A 149 -1.17 -2.22 -8.00
N TYR A 150 -0.13 -1.92 -8.79
CA TYR A 150 0.59 -2.92 -9.57
C TYR A 150 1.31 -3.96 -8.71
N LEU A 151 1.84 -3.57 -7.54
CA LEU A 151 2.39 -4.50 -6.56
C LEU A 151 1.30 -5.43 -6.00
N SER A 152 0.12 -4.91 -5.63
CA SER A 152 -0.99 -5.75 -5.15
C SER A 152 -1.44 -6.77 -6.21
N TYR A 153 -1.58 -6.36 -7.47
CA TYR A 153 -1.92 -7.28 -8.57
C TYR A 153 -0.83 -8.33 -8.81
N GLY A 154 0.45 -7.93 -8.78
CA GLY A 154 1.58 -8.84 -9.00
C GLY A 154 1.71 -9.89 -7.90
N VAL A 155 1.61 -9.48 -6.63
CA VAL A 155 1.67 -10.40 -5.47
C VAL A 155 0.50 -11.39 -5.48
N ILE A 156 -0.72 -10.92 -5.74
CA ILE A 156 -1.90 -11.80 -5.79
C ILE A 156 -1.82 -12.76 -6.99
N LEU A 157 -1.34 -12.30 -8.16
CA LEU A 157 -1.13 -13.18 -9.32
C LEU A 157 -0.12 -14.30 -9.02
N ILE A 158 0.99 -14.00 -8.34
CA ILE A 158 1.97 -15.01 -7.93
C ILE A 158 1.36 -15.99 -6.91
N ALA A 159 0.53 -15.49 -5.97
CA ALA A 159 -0.19 -16.35 -5.02
C ALA A 159 -1.17 -17.32 -5.71
N VAL A 160 -1.89 -16.84 -6.73
CA VAL A 160 -2.76 -17.69 -7.58
C VAL A 160 -1.94 -18.74 -8.34
N CYS A 161 -0.84 -18.34 -8.98
CA CYS A 161 0.05 -19.28 -9.68
C CYS A 161 0.63 -20.35 -8.75
N MET A 162 1.10 -19.98 -7.54
CA MET A 162 1.61 -20.95 -6.56
C MET A 162 0.52 -21.92 -6.07
N ARG A 163 -0.72 -21.45 -5.90
CA ARG A 163 -1.84 -22.30 -5.49
C ARG A 163 -2.22 -23.31 -6.57
N ILE A 164 -2.16 -22.94 -7.85
CA ILE A 164 -2.43 -23.83 -8.98
C ILE A 164 -1.39 -24.96 -9.10
N VAL A 165 -0.13 -24.71 -8.70
CA VAL A 165 0.95 -25.72 -8.71
C VAL A 165 0.76 -26.82 -7.65
N ASN A 166 -0.12 -26.60 -6.66
CA ASN A 166 -0.73 -27.62 -5.80
C ASN A 166 0.23 -28.63 -5.13
N SER A 167 1.37 -28.17 -4.62
CA SER A 167 2.19 -28.93 -3.67
C SER A 167 1.98 -28.44 -2.23
N SER A 168 2.07 -29.37 -1.27
CA SER A 168 1.91 -29.13 0.17
C SER A 168 2.77 -27.99 0.70
N ASP A 169 4.00 -27.86 0.18
CA ASP A 169 5.02 -27.02 0.78
C ASP A 169 4.80 -25.55 0.38
N PHE A 170 4.27 -25.33 -0.83
CA PHE A 170 3.86 -24.02 -1.30
C PHE A 170 2.61 -23.47 -0.62
N HIS A 171 1.83 -24.28 0.11
CA HIS A 171 0.64 -23.81 0.82
C HIS A 171 0.97 -22.70 1.84
N ARG A 172 2.03 -22.89 2.64
CA ARG A 172 2.48 -21.87 3.63
C ARG A 172 3.01 -20.60 2.95
N MET A 173 3.65 -20.72 1.79
CA MET A 173 4.10 -19.55 1.00
C MET A 173 2.92 -18.82 0.33
N THR A 174 1.93 -19.57 -0.16
CA THR A 174 0.70 -19.06 -0.77
C THR A 174 -0.08 -18.20 0.22
N LEU A 175 -0.26 -18.66 1.47
CA LEU A 175 -0.88 -17.88 2.54
C LEU A 175 -0.12 -16.58 2.84
N ARG A 176 1.23 -16.62 2.90
CA ARG A 176 2.07 -15.43 3.10
C ARG A 176 1.91 -14.41 1.97
N LEU A 177 1.84 -14.86 0.71
CA LEU A 177 1.62 -13.99 -0.44
C LEU A 177 0.22 -13.39 -0.48
N TYR A 178 -0.84 -14.16 -0.21
CA TYR A 178 -2.19 -13.58 -0.10
C TYR A 178 -2.30 -12.57 1.04
N SER A 179 -1.68 -12.83 2.20
CA SER A 179 -1.64 -11.89 3.33
C SER A 179 -0.92 -10.57 2.95
N LEU A 180 0.21 -10.67 2.24
CA LEU A 180 0.90 -9.50 1.68
C LEU A 180 0.04 -8.76 0.64
N GLY A 181 -0.67 -9.48 -0.23
CA GLY A 181 -1.61 -8.92 -1.19
C GLY A 181 -2.77 -8.15 -0.53
N LEU A 182 -3.34 -8.72 0.54
CA LEU A 182 -4.39 -8.10 1.36
C LEU A 182 -3.88 -6.81 2.04
N PHE A 183 -2.68 -6.84 2.62
CA PHE A 183 -2.03 -5.64 3.18
C PHE A 183 -1.86 -4.54 2.13
N LEU A 184 -1.39 -4.87 0.92
CA LEU A 184 -1.24 -3.90 -0.18
C LEU A 184 -2.60 -3.34 -0.64
N MET A 185 -3.69 -4.12 -0.59
CA MET A 185 -5.05 -3.65 -0.86
C MET A 185 -5.57 -2.70 0.24
N TYR A 186 -5.33 -2.99 1.53
CA TYR A 186 -5.62 -2.05 2.63
C TYR A 186 -4.86 -0.73 2.48
N MET A 187 -3.55 -0.79 2.19
CA MET A 187 -2.75 0.41 1.93
C MET A 187 -3.26 1.20 0.72
N ARG A 188 -3.79 0.53 -0.31
CA ARG A 188 -4.40 1.20 -1.47
C ARG A 188 -5.74 1.87 -1.14
N PHE A 189 -6.53 1.31 -0.22
CA PHE A 189 -7.81 1.90 0.21
C PHE A 189 -7.64 3.31 0.81
N LEU A 190 -6.48 3.63 1.38
CA LEU A 190 -6.12 4.99 1.85
C LEU A 190 -6.29 6.08 0.76
N GLN A 191 -6.23 5.72 -0.53
CA GLN A 191 -6.49 6.66 -1.63
C GLN A 191 -7.90 7.28 -1.57
N CYS A 192 -8.88 6.60 -0.97
CA CYS A 192 -10.22 7.15 -0.74
C CYS A 192 -10.17 8.41 0.13
N MET A 193 -9.35 8.38 1.20
CA MET A 193 -9.28 9.44 2.20
C MET A 193 -8.61 10.72 1.68
N ILE A 194 -7.90 10.64 0.54
CA ILE A 194 -7.28 11.81 -0.10
C ILE A 194 -8.32 12.80 -0.65
N VAL A 195 -9.52 12.32 -1.01
CA VAL A 195 -10.60 13.20 -1.52
C VAL A 195 -11.24 14.03 -0.42
N GLN A 196 -11.20 13.57 0.83
CA GLN A 196 -11.73 14.30 1.97
C GLN A 196 -10.87 15.52 2.30
N SER A 197 -11.50 16.68 2.48
CA SER A 197 -10.83 17.96 2.77
C SER A 197 -10.01 17.93 4.06
N TYR A 198 -10.44 17.17 5.07
CA TYR A 198 -9.76 17.07 6.36
C TYR A 198 -8.58 16.07 6.37
N PHE A 199 -8.73 14.92 5.70
CA PHE A 199 -7.72 13.86 5.71
C PHE A 199 -6.68 13.99 4.58
N GLY A 200 -7.07 14.53 3.42
CA GLY A 200 -6.21 14.57 2.24
C GLY A 200 -4.90 15.35 2.42
N PRO A 201 -4.91 16.60 2.92
CA PRO A 201 -3.67 17.33 3.20
C PRO A 201 -2.78 16.60 4.22
N LYS A 202 -3.38 15.96 5.23
CA LYS A 202 -2.66 15.20 6.27
C LYS A 202 -1.97 13.95 5.71
N ILE A 203 -2.65 13.18 4.86
CA ILE A 203 -2.07 11.98 4.22
C ILE A 203 -0.92 12.35 3.29
N ILE A 204 -1.04 13.44 2.54
CA ILE A 204 0.04 13.96 1.69
C ILE A 204 1.24 14.38 2.53
N MET A 205 1.00 15.13 3.62
CA MET A 205 2.04 15.56 4.55
C MET A 205 2.80 14.37 5.17
N ILE A 206 2.08 13.33 5.63
CA ILE A 206 2.66 12.08 6.15
C ILE A 206 3.51 11.39 5.07
N GLY A 207 3.06 11.38 3.82
CA GLY A 207 3.81 10.80 2.70
C GLY A 207 5.15 11.48 2.44
N GLU A 208 5.19 12.82 2.38
CA GLU A 208 6.43 13.57 2.16
C GLU A 208 7.38 13.44 3.37
N MET A 209 6.87 13.53 4.60
CA MET A 209 7.68 13.35 5.82
C MET A 209 8.28 11.94 5.93
N LEU A 210 7.57 10.90 5.46
CA LEU A 210 8.07 9.52 5.44
C LEU A 210 9.26 9.36 4.47
N LEU A 211 9.28 10.10 3.35
CA LEU A 211 10.41 10.09 2.41
C LEU A 211 11.67 10.75 3.01
N GLU A 212 11.52 11.73 3.89
CA GLU A 212 12.63 12.29 4.68
C GLU A 212 13.07 11.32 5.77
N LEU A 213 12.14 10.69 6.49
CA LEU A 213 12.45 9.69 7.53
C LEU A 213 13.26 8.51 6.97
N ILE A 214 12.93 8.02 5.77
CA ILE A 214 13.68 6.94 5.10
C ILE A 214 15.13 7.34 4.79
N LYS A 215 15.41 8.62 4.54
CA LYS A 215 16.80 9.11 4.34
C LYS A 215 17.59 9.06 5.65
N PHE A 216 16.97 9.47 6.76
CA PHE A 216 17.61 9.41 8.08
C PHE A 216 17.77 7.97 8.59
N ALA A 217 16.79 7.10 8.33
CA ALA A 217 16.77 5.71 8.80
C ALA A 217 18.02 4.90 8.42
N TRP A 218 18.73 5.26 7.35
CA TRP A 218 20.03 4.68 7.01
C TRP A 218 21.08 4.81 8.12
N ILE A 219 21.10 5.93 8.86
CA ILE A 219 22.02 6.12 9.99
C ILE A 219 21.66 5.13 11.10
N LEU A 220 20.38 5.03 11.44
CA LEU A 220 19.85 4.10 12.44
C LEU A 220 20.14 2.63 12.05
N ILE A 221 20.00 2.27 10.77
CA ILE A 221 20.37 0.94 10.24
C ILE A 221 21.86 0.64 10.44
N VAL A 222 22.77 1.61 10.25
CA VAL A 222 24.21 1.42 10.51
C VAL A 222 24.48 1.15 11.99
N PHE A 223 23.83 1.87 12.91
CA PHE A 223 23.96 1.61 14.36
C PHE A 223 23.36 0.24 14.77
N MET A 224 22.19 -0.13 14.24
CA MET A 224 21.59 -1.46 14.49
C MET A 224 22.47 -2.60 13.97
N MET A 225 23.06 -2.45 12.77
CA MET A 225 23.96 -3.47 12.21
C MET A 225 25.24 -3.61 13.02
N CYS A 226 25.84 -2.49 13.46
CA CYS A 226 27.04 -2.50 14.30
C CYS A 226 26.80 -3.24 15.62
N THR A 227 25.73 -2.90 16.33
CA THR A 227 25.41 -3.49 17.64
C THR A 227 24.91 -4.93 17.53
N GLY A 228 24.09 -5.25 16.52
CA GLY A 228 23.65 -6.62 16.25
C GLY A 228 24.81 -7.59 15.93
N VAL A 229 25.83 -7.12 15.19
CA VAL A 229 27.04 -7.93 14.93
C VAL A 229 27.87 -8.11 16.20
N LEU A 230 28.01 -7.08 17.04
CA LEU A 230 28.69 -7.20 18.34
C LEU A 230 27.97 -8.18 19.28
N TYR A 231 26.64 -8.10 19.38
CA TYR A 231 25.83 -9.05 20.15
C TYR A 231 26.05 -10.49 19.64
N HIS A 232 25.86 -10.75 18.33
CA HIS A 232 25.99 -12.10 17.79
C HIS A 232 27.43 -12.64 17.88
N ALA A 233 28.46 -11.79 17.78
CA ALA A 233 29.85 -12.21 17.92
C ALA A 233 30.17 -12.73 19.33
N ASN A 234 29.66 -12.04 20.36
CA ASN A 234 29.97 -12.33 21.76
C ASN A 234 29.01 -13.35 22.39
N MET A 235 27.71 -13.32 22.05
CA MET A 235 26.70 -14.28 22.55
C MET A 235 26.85 -15.68 21.95
N TYR A 236 27.46 -15.81 20.77
CA TYR A 236 27.62 -17.07 20.05
C TYR A 236 29.07 -17.25 19.51
N PRO A 237 30.11 -17.27 20.37
CA PRO A 237 31.50 -17.11 19.95
C PRO A 237 32.04 -18.36 19.22
N SER A 238 32.37 -18.24 17.94
CA SER A 238 32.70 -19.35 17.02
C SER A 238 31.51 -20.23 16.56
N HIS A 239 30.34 -19.63 16.39
CA HIS A 239 29.15 -20.24 15.77
C HIS A 239 29.27 -20.34 14.23
N TYR A 240 28.31 -20.98 13.54
CA TYR A 240 28.44 -21.30 12.10
C TYR A 240 28.73 -20.08 11.20
N ASP A 241 29.57 -20.30 10.20
CA ASP A 241 30.00 -19.30 9.23
C ASP A 241 28.80 -18.74 8.43
N MET A 242 28.81 -17.42 8.19
CA MET A 242 27.69 -16.71 7.58
C MET A 242 27.39 -17.12 6.12
N TRP A 243 28.28 -17.90 5.49
CA TRP A 243 28.28 -18.22 4.06
C TRP A 243 28.02 -19.71 3.75
N SER A 244 27.94 -20.57 4.76
CA SER A 244 27.68 -22.00 4.59
C SER A 244 26.30 -22.26 3.99
N THR A 245 26.22 -23.25 3.10
CA THR A 245 25.00 -23.71 2.44
C THR A 245 23.90 -24.11 3.44
N LYS A 246 24.26 -24.61 4.63
CA LYS A 246 23.30 -24.91 5.72
C LYS A 246 22.58 -23.65 6.23
N GLY A 247 23.20 -22.47 6.10
CA GLY A 247 22.66 -21.19 6.54
C GLY A 247 21.61 -20.56 5.63
N VAL A 248 21.43 -21.04 4.39
CA VAL A 248 20.48 -20.43 3.43
C VAL A 248 19.02 -20.68 3.83
N GLN A 249 18.75 -21.77 4.57
CA GLN A 249 17.42 -22.13 5.05
C GLN A 249 16.91 -21.21 6.18
N TYR A 250 17.80 -20.51 6.88
CA TYR A 250 17.48 -19.58 7.97
C TYR A 250 18.21 -18.25 7.75
N TRP A 251 17.48 -17.23 7.31
CA TRP A 251 18.02 -15.93 6.88
C TRP A 251 18.64 -15.13 8.05
N ARG A 252 19.85 -15.52 8.51
CA ARG A 252 20.54 -15.11 9.76
C ARG A 252 20.59 -13.59 10.00
N ILE A 253 20.59 -12.77 8.95
CA ILE A 253 20.55 -11.31 9.04
C ILE A 253 19.38 -10.84 9.92
N TRP A 254 18.22 -11.50 9.87
CA TRP A 254 17.07 -11.14 10.71
C TRP A 254 17.33 -11.36 12.20
N LYS A 255 18.05 -12.42 12.61
CA LYS A 255 18.44 -12.62 14.02
C LYS A 255 19.42 -11.55 14.51
N ILE A 256 20.36 -11.16 13.64
CA ILE A 256 21.36 -10.11 13.94
C ILE A 256 20.67 -8.75 14.13
N VAL A 257 19.66 -8.43 13.31
CA VAL A 257 18.98 -7.12 13.34
C VAL A 257 17.81 -7.08 14.34
N SER A 258 17.13 -8.19 14.64
CA SER A 258 15.91 -8.18 15.46
C SER A 258 16.15 -7.70 16.89
N LEU A 259 17.20 -8.19 17.54
CA LEU A 259 17.48 -7.90 18.96
C LEU A 259 17.77 -6.40 19.19
N PRO A 260 18.70 -5.73 18.46
CA PRO A 260 18.87 -4.28 18.58
C PRO A 260 17.68 -3.47 18.03
N TYR A 261 16.91 -3.98 17.06
CA TYR A 261 15.71 -3.29 16.55
C TYR A 261 14.61 -3.16 17.62
N TRP A 262 14.29 -4.25 18.32
CA TRP A 262 13.25 -4.24 19.35
C TRP A 262 13.64 -3.39 20.58
N GLN A 263 14.93 -3.32 20.89
CA GLN A 263 15.47 -2.45 21.95
C GLN A 263 15.19 -0.95 21.72
N ILE A 264 14.98 -0.50 20.48
CA ILE A 264 14.55 0.88 20.18
C ILE A 264 13.14 1.16 20.70
N TYR A 265 12.28 0.13 20.74
CA TYR A 265 10.91 0.22 21.24
C TYR A 265 10.80 -0.06 22.74
N GLY A 266 11.92 -0.32 23.42
CA GLY A 266 11.98 -0.59 24.87
C GLY A 266 11.97 -2.07 25.25
N GLU A 267 11.90 -3.00 24.30
CA GLU A 267 11.98 -4.44 24.57
C GLU A 267 13.44 -4.87 24.69
N LEU A 268 13.88 -5.10 25.93
CA LEU A 268 15.31 -5.20 26.27
C LEU A 268 15.93 -6.60 26.09
N PHE A 269 15.12 -7.66 26.21
CA PHE A 269 15.51 -9.08 26.15
C PHE A 269 16.69 -9.48 27.06
N LEU A 270 16.69 -9.01 28.32
CA LEU A 270 17.74 -9.35 29.30
C LEU A 270 17.91 -10.87 29.51
N GLU A 271 16.82 -11.63 29.57
CA GLU A 271 16.85 -13.10 29.78
C GLU A 271 17.52 -13.86 28.61
N GLU A 272 17.43 -13.31 27.39
CA GLU A 272 18.11 -13.83 26.22
C GLU A 272 19.59 -13.43 26.24
N ILE A 273 19.91 -12.16 26.50
CA ILE A 273 21.29 -11.64 26.63
C ILE A 273 22.06 -12.32 27.76
N GLN A 274 21.39 -12.69 28.85
CA GLN A 274 22.01 -13.37 30.01
C GLN A 274 22.07 -14.89 29.86
N GLY A 275 21.58 -15.47 28.74
CA GLY A 275 21.56 -16.91 28.52
C GLY A 275 20.64 -17.69 29.46
N GLN A 276 19.73 -17.01 30.18
CA GLN A 276 18.83 -17.65 31.14
C GLN A 276 17.79 -18.55 30.43
N ASN A 277 17.45 -18.21 29.18
CA ASN A 277 16.57 -18.98 28.30
C ASN A 277 17.14 -20.36 27.86
N ASN A 278 18.42 -20.64 28.10
CA ASN A 278 19.03 -21.95 27.79
C ASN A 278 18.40 -23.12 28.58
N ALA A 279 17.69 -22.85 29.69
CA ALA A 279 17.08 -23.86 30.54
C ALA A 279 16.00 -24.73 29.86
N ASN A 280 15.46 -24.32 28.71
CA ASN A 280 14.40 -25.02 28.00
C ASN A 280 14.86 -26.25 27.19
N GLY A 281 16.17 -26.57 27.17
CA GLY A 281 16.69 -27.83 26.65
C GLY A 281 16.72 -27.99 25.13
N THR A 282 16.39 -26.95 24.36
CA THR A 282 16.37 -26.95 22.89
C THR A 282 17.67 -26.47 22.24
N CYS A 283 18.73 -26.28 23.04
CA CYS A 283 20.02 -25.78 22.57
C CYS A 283 21.18 -26.62 23.13
N THR A 284 22.36 -26.53 22.49
CA THR A 284 23.59 -27.17 22.99
C THR A 284 24.80 -26.25 22.90
N PHE A 285 25.77 -26.45 23.79
CA PHE A 285 27.10 -25.85 23.70
C PHE A 285 28.07 -26.68 22.84
N VAL A 286 27.75 -27.97 22.59
CA VAL A 286 28.64 -28.92 21.91
C VAL A 286 28.67 -28.63 20.40
N ARG A 287 29.83 -28.18 19.90
CA ARG A 287 30.00 -27.80 18.48
C ARG A 287 29.50 -28.86 17.49
N THR A 288 29.87 -30.12 17.69
CA THR A 288 29.53 -31.21 16.78
C THR A 288 28.04 -31.56 16.72
N GLU A 289 27.22 -31.06 17.63
CA GLU A 289 25.77 -31.29 17.63
C GLU A 289 25.06 -30.24 16.76
N TRP A 290 25.25 -28.95 17.03
CA TRP A 290 24.67 -27.86 16.23
C TRP A 290 25.31 -27.69 14.85
N GLU A 291 26.56 -28.13 14.65
CA GLU A 291 27.21 -28.12 13.32
C GLU A 291 26.68 -29.22 12.41
N ASN A 292 26.20 -30.34 12.97
CA ASN A 292 25.58 -31.43 12.21
C ASN A 292 24.08 -31.22 12.01
N ASN A 293 23.31 -31.02 13.09
CA ASN A 293 21.86 -30.97 13.08
C ASN A 293 21.32 -29.53 13.01
N PRO A 294 20.67 -29.10 11.90
CA PRO A 294 20.20 -27.73 11.72
C PRO A 294 18.93 -27.38 12.53
N GLU A 295 18.42 -28.32 13.34
CA GLU A 295 17.28 -28.13 14.25
C GLU A 295 17.73 -27.82 15.69
N ILE A 296 19.01 -28.06 16.02
CA ILE A 296 19.58 -27.78 17.34
C ILE A 296 20.36 -26.47 17.24
N GLU A 297 19.89 -25.43 17.91
CA GLU A 297 20.62 -24.16 17.95
C GLU A 297 21.71 -24.17 19.03
N ARG A 298 22.74 -23.33 18.87
CA ARG A 298 23.71 -23.12 19.93
C ARG A 298 23.09 -22.32 21.08
N CYS A 299 23.34 -22.73 22.32
CA CYS A 299 22.98 -21.94 23.49
C CYS A 299 23.70 -20.57 23.52
N VAL A 300 23.09 -19.57 24.16
CA VAL A 300 23.71 -18.26 24.38
C VAL A 300 24.75 -18.34 25.50
N GLU A 301 25.91 -17.73 25.31
CA GLU A 301 26.90 -17.51 26.37
C GLU A 301 26.77 -16.09 26.95
N TYR A 302 26.81 -15.97 28.28
CA TYR A 302 26.76 -14.68 28.98
C TYR A 302 28.10 -13.95 28.86
N ASP A 303 28.07 -12.73 28.35
CA ASP A 303 29.19 -11.80 28.33
C ASP A 303 28.78 -10.43 28.89
N TRP A 304 29.57 -9.94 29.85
CA TRP A 304 29.42 -8.63 30.48
C TRP A 304 29.59 -7.49 29.48
N ALA A 305 30.41 -7.67 28.42
CA ALA A 305 30.60 -6.64 27.40
C ALA A 305 29.32 -6.41 26.59
N VAL A 306 28.52 -7.45 26.32
CA VAL A 306 27.22 -7.33 25.63
C VAL A 306 26.25 -6.45 26.45
N LEU A 307 26.22 -6.63 27.78
CA LEU A 307 25.38 -5.83 28.67
C LEU A 307 25.78 -4.34 28.67
N ILE A 308 27.08 -4.03 28.64
CA ILE A 308 27.59 -2.65 28.55
C ILE A 308 27.32 -2.05 27.16
N ILE A 309 27.53 -2.81 26.09
CA ILE A 309 27.22 -2.37 24.71
C ILE A 309 25.72 -2.07 24.58
N ALA A 310 24.85 -2.89 25.18
CA ALA A 310 23.42 -2.65 25.21
C ALA A 310 23.06 -1.34 25.96
N ALA A 311 23.63 -1.11 27.14
CA ALA A 311 23.41 0.13 27.89
C ALA A 311 23.85 1.38 27.09
N ILE A 312 24.99 1.32 26.41
CA ILE A 312 25.50 2.40 25.55
C ILE A 312 24.61 2.59 24.30
N TYR A 313 24.18 1.49 23.68
CA TYR A 313 23.31 1.50 22.50
C TYR A 313 21.93 2.12 22.80
N LEU A 314 21.33 1.76 23.92
CA LEU A 314 20.05 2.33 24.40
C LEU A 314 20.19 3.83 24.68
N LEU A 315 21.29 4.25 25.31
CA LEU A 315 21.59 5.66 25.56
C LEU A 315 21.69 6.44 24.24
N ILE A 316 22.54 6.00 23.32
CA ILE A 316 22.73 6.67 22.02
C ILE A 316 21.43 6.67 21.21
N THR A 317 20.73 5.54 21.12
CA THR A 317 19.57 5.44 20.25
C THR A 317 18.38 6.21 20.81
N ASN A 318 18.07 6.06 22.10
CA ASN A 318 16.85 6.65 22.67
C ASN A 318 17.05 8.12 23.09
N LEU A 319 18.24 8.52 23.54
CA LEU A 319 18.50 9.93 23.91
C LEU A 319 18.96 10.81 22.74
N LEU A 320 19.68 10.25 21.74
CA LEU A 320 20.18 11.01 20.60
C LEU A 320 19.39 10.70 19.32
N LEU A 321 19.40 9.46 18.81
CA LEU A 321 18.84 9.17 17.48
C LEU A 321 17.32 9.38 17.40
N VAL A 322 16.55 8.85 18.35
CA VAL A 322 15.08 8.98 18.38
C VAL A 322 14.66 10.44 18.60
N ASN A 323 15.29 11.15 19.54
CA ASN A 323 15.01 12.58 19.77
C ASN A 323 15.36 13.45 18.55
N LEU A 324 16.44 13.14 17.84
CA LEU A 324 16.82 13.86 16.62
C LEU A 324 15.89 13.52 15.43
N ILE A 325 15.38 12.28 15.34
CA ILE A 325 14.28 11.93 14.41
C ILE A 325 13.04 12.78 14.70
N ILE A 326 12.63 12.90 15.97
CA ILE A 326 11.47 13.71 16.36
C ILE A 326 11.67 15.18 15.99
N ALA A 327 12.84 15.76 16.30
CA ALA A 327 13.16 17.15 15.95
C ALA A 327 13.16 17.40 14.42
N LEU A 328 13.75 16.48 13.63
CA LEU A 328 13.70 16.55 12.16
C LEU A 328 12.27 16.43 11.63
N PHE A 329 11.45 15.55 12.20
CA PHE A 329 10.06 15.36 11.81
C PHE A 329 9.23 16.61 12.09
N THR A 330 9.38 17.26 13.24
CA THR A 330 8.71 18.56 13.54
C THR A 330 9.12 19.65 12.56
N SER A 331 10.42 19.78 12.27
CA SER A 331 10.90 20.78 11.29
C SER A 331 10.35 20.54 9.88
N ARG A 332 10.35 19.30 9.40
CA ARG A 332 9.75 18.93 8.10
C ARG A 332 8.23 19.05 8.08
N PHE A 333 7.54 18.81 9.20
CA PHE A 333 6.11 19.02 9.34
C PHE A 333 5.75 20.49 9.08
N GLU A 334 6.44 21.43 9.74
CA GLU A 334 6.21 22.87 9.57
C GLU A 334 6.54 23.39 8.16
N GLU A 335 7.50 22.77 7.47
CA GLU A 335 7.82 23.07 6.08
C GLU A 335 6.72 22.55 5.14
N VAL A 336 6.41 21.26 5.19
CA VAL A 336 5.45 20.60 4.28
C VAL A 336 4.02 21.11 4.50
N GLN A 337 3.63 21.47 5.73
CA GLN A 337 2.30 22.02 6.03
C GLN A 337 1.99 23.31 5.25
N LYS A 338 2.99 24.11 4.88
CA LYS A 338 2.81 25.36 4.13
C LYS A 338 2.38 25.11 2.67
N ASP A 339 2.76 23.96 2.10
CA ASP A 339 2.44 23.58 0.71
C ASP A 339 1.49 22.37 0.58
N SER A 340 1.21 21.62 1.65
CA SER A 340 0.32 20.45 1.64
C SER A 340 -1.05 20.76 1.05
N ASP A 341 -1.53 21.98 1.25
CA ASP A 341 -2.81 22.49 0.74
C ASP A 341 -2.80 22.70 -0.79
N ARG A 342 -1.65 23.10 -1.36
CA ARG A 342 -1.47 23.24 -2.81
C ARG A 342 -1.33 21.87 -3.47
N LEU A 343 -0.54 20.98 -2.86
CA LEU A 343 -0.37 19.60 -3.28
C LEU A 343 -1.71 18.84 -3.23
N TRP A 344 -2.50 19.02 -2.17
CA TRP A 344 -3.84 18.43 -2.07
C TRP A 344 -4.78 18.90 -3.19
N LYS A 345 -4.82 20.21 -3.49
CA LYS A 345 -5.60 20.76 -4.61
C LYS A 345 -5.20 20.15 -5.97
N PHE A 346 -3.91 19.84 -6.16
CA PHE A 346 -3.39 19.16 -7.35
C PHE A 346 -3.77 17.67 -7.40
N TRP A 347 -3.62 16.93 -6.29
CA TRP A 347 -4.04 15.52 -6.21
C TRP A 347 -5.55 15.36 -6.39
N ARG A 348 -6.35 16.24 -5.76
CA ARG A 348 -7.80 16.33 -5.92
C ARG A 348 -8.20 16.55 -7.38
N TYR A 349 -7.54 17.46 -8.10
CA TYR A 349 -7.73 17.64 -9.54
C TYR A 349 -7.49 16.33 -10.33
N SER A 350 -6.40 15.61 -10.03
CA SER A 350 -6.07 14.35 -10.71
C SER A 350 -7.15 13.29 -10.47
N ILE A 351 -7.71 13.19 -9.26
CA ILE A 351 -8.78 12.26 -8.93
C ILE A 351 -10.10 12.66 -9.62
N ILE A 352 -10.51 13.93 -9.56
CA ILE A 352 -11.73 14.42 -10.24
C ILE A 352 -11.68 14.11 -11.74
N MET A 353 -10.54 14.38 -12.39
CA MET A 353 -10.36 14.11 -13.82
C MET A 353 -10.31 12.61 -14.15
N LYS A 354 -9.83 11.76 -13.23
CA LYS A 354 -9.85 10.29 -13.39
C LYS A 354 -11.27 9.74 -13.32
N TYR A 355 -12.08 10.16 -12.35
CA TYR A 355 -13.44 9.62 -12.16
C TYR A 355 -14.50 10.23 -13.08
N ARG A 356 -14.21 11.33 -13.80
CA ARG A 356 -15.16 11.98 -14.72
C ARG A 356 -15.78 11.04 -15.77
N ASN A 357 -15.01 10.07 -16.28
CA ASN A 357 -15.44 9.14 -17.35
C ASN A 357 -15.23 7.65 -16.96
N ARG A 358 -14.94 7.37 -15.69
CA ARG A 358 -14.73 6.01 -15.15
C ARG A 358 -16.08 5.37 -14.87
N ASP A 359 -16.19 4.04 -14.99
CA ASP A 359 -17.32 3.31 -14.43
C ASP A 359 -16.93 2.74 -13.06
N PRO A 360 -17.88 2.52 -12.12
CA PRO A 360 -17.58 1.88 -10.86
C PRO A 360 -17.25 0.39 -11.09
N VAL A 361 -16.03 -0.02 -10.74
CA VAL A 361 -15.63 -1.45 -10.71
C VAL A 361 -16.49 -2.18 -9.66
N PRO A 362 -17.07 -3.37 -9.94
CA PRO A 362 -16.87 -4.22 -11.12
C PRO A 362 -17.89 -4.05 -12.26
N LEU A 363 -18.83 -3.11 -12.16
CA LEU A 363 -19.87 -2.88 -13.19
C LEU A 363 -19.27 -2.46 -14.55
N ASN A 364 -18.04 -1.94 -14.55
CA ASN A 364 -17.29 -1.64 -15.76
C ASN A 364 -17.16 -2.86 -16.71
N LEU A 365 -17.09 -4.10 -16.21
CA LEU A 365 -17.02 -5.30 -17.06
C LEU A 365 -18.16 -5.38 -18.10
N LEU A 366 -19.36 -4.92 -17.75
CA LEU A 366 -20.53 -4.92 -18.64
C LEU A 366 -20.43 -3.82 -19.72
N PHE A 367 -19.84 -2.66 -19.39
CA PHE A 367 -19.78 -1.49 -20.28
C PHE A 367 -18.48 -1.40 -21.09
N LEU A 368 -17.42 -2.10 -20.67
CA LEU A 368 -16.14 -2.21 -21.38
C LEU A 368 -16.28 -2.56 -22.87
N PRO A 369 -16.98 -3.64 -23.31
CA PRO A 369 -17.10 -3.97 -24.73
C PRO A 369 -17.74 -2.84 -25.55
N TRP A 370 -18.78 -2.18 -25.01
CA TRP A 370 -19.43 -1.05 -25.67
C TRP A 370 -18.51 0.17 -25.77
N LYS A 371 -17.76 0.50 -24.69
CA LYS A 371 -16.73 1.55 -24.71
C LYS A 371 -15.63 1.26 -25.73
N LEU A 372 -15.17 0.02 -25.83
CA LEU A 372 -14.16 -0.40 -26.81
C LEU A 372 -14.66 -0.19 -28.24
N ILE A 373 -15.84 -0.73 -28.58
CA ILE A 373 -16.47 -0.55 -29.90
C ILE A 373 -16.61 0.95 -30.23
N ARG A 374 -17.18 1.75 -29.31
CA ARG A 374 -17.37 3.19 -29.50
C ARG A 374 -16.05 3.94 -29.77
N THR A 375 -14.98 3.62 -29.04
CA THR A 375 -13.66 4.24 -29.30
C THR A 375 -13.04 3.81 -30.62
N HIS A 376 -13.27 2.57 -31.06
CA HIS A 376 -12.76 2.08 -32.35
C HIS A 376 -13.50 2.75 -33.52
N CYS A 377 -14.83 2.81 -33.48
CA CYS A 377 -15.65 3.51 -34.48
C CYS A 377 -15.29 5.00 -34.58
N MET A 378 -15.11 5.71 -33.45
CA MET A 378 -14.68 7.12 -33.46
C MET A 378 -13.22 7.32 -33.95
N CYS A 379 -12.38 6.28 -33.88
CA CYS A 379 -11.03 6.35 -34.44
C CYS A 379 -11.06 6.13 -35.97
N ASN A 380 -11.94 5.27 -36.47
CA ASN A 380 -12.08 5.05 -37.92
C ASN A 380 -12.66 6.30 -38.62
N ARG A 381 -13.66 6.94 -37.98
CA ARG A 381 -14.29 8.21 -38.41
C ARG A 381 -13.38 9.46 -38.29
N LYS A 382 -12.07 9.26 -38.14
CA LYS A 382 -10.99 10.28 -38.16
C LYS A 382 -9.84 9.91 -39.11
N ASN A 383 -9.93 8.75 -39.77
CA ASN A 383 -9.02 8.33 -40.85
C ASN A 383 -9.71 8.41 -42.24
N GLN A 384 -11.00 8.75 -42.24
CA GLN A 384 -11.74 9.35 -43.36
C GLN A 384 -11.83 10.85 -43.08
#